data_AF-A0A0L0T8Q7-F1
#
_entry.id   AF-A0A0L0T8Q7-F1
#
_cell.length_a   1.000
_cell.length_b   1.000
_cell.length_c   1.000
_cell.angle_alpha   90.00
_cell.angle_beta   90.00
_cell.angle_gamma   90.00
#
_symmetry.space_group_name_H-M   'P 1'
#
loop_
_entity.id
_entity.type
_entity.pdbx_description
1 polymer ?
#
loop_
_entity_poly.entity_id
_entity_poly.type
_entity_poly.pdbx_seq_one_letter_code
_entity_poly.pdbx_strand_id
1 'polypeptide(L)'
;MVDSNQFMRLLGYVPADFYLNDVSRAIIQLVTDFNATPVVGYEGKYKVAYTYDAGPNAVLYLPRRFVRAVLALIQHYFPAPTDIAAADYFADPYKVAATYPAPSSTNVIELANTKLTPHAPGAIKRILHAKIGDGPRVVYAGPAAGAGESGLMGKDGTPAKK
;
A
#
# COMPACT_ATOMS: atom_id res chain seq x y z
N MET A 1 -3.91 -14.00 -3.06
CA MET A 1 -4.32 -13.65 -4.44
C MET A 1 -5.56 -14.45 -4.87
N VAL A 2 -5.53 -15.79 -4.89
CA VAL A 2 -6.68 -16.60 -5.36
C VAL A 2 -7.99 -16.28 -4.64
N ASP A 3 -7.96 -16.23 -3.30
CA ASP A 3 -9.15 -15.94 -2.50
C ASP A 3 -9.75 -14.56 -2.78
N SER A 4 -8.92 -13.52 -2.86
CA SER A 4 -9.36 -12.17 -3.25
C SER A 4 -9.95 -12.14 -4.67
N ASN A 5 -9.36 -12.84 -5.63
CA ASN A 5 -9.92 -12.94 -6.99
C ASN A 5 -11.28 -13.64 -6.99
N GLN A 6 -11.46 -14.67 -6.16
CA GLN A 6 -12.73 -15.37 -6.02
C GLN A 6 -13.78 -14.49 -5.33
N PHE A 7 -13.42 -13.77 -4.27
CA PHE A 7 -14.28 -12.80 -3.60
C PHE A 7 -14.77 -11.72 -4.58
N MET A 8 -13.87 -11.14 -5.37
CA MET A 8 -14.21 -10.15 -6.40
C MET A 8 -15.12 -10.72 -7.51
N ARG A 9 -14.94 -12.00 -7.88
CA ARG A 9 -15.76 -12.68 -8.89
C ARG A 9 -17.18 -12.98 -8.40
N LEU A 10 -17.34 -13.28 -7.11
CA LEU A 10 -18.64 -13.62 -6.51
C LEU A 10 -19.57 -12.40 -6.39
N LEU A 11 -19.06 -11.18 -6.53
CA LEU A 11 -19.84 -9.94 -6.45
C LEU A 11 -20.52 -9.54 -7.77
N GLY A 12 -20.39 -10.38 -8.81
CA GLY A 12 -21.03 -10.19 -10.11
C GLY A 12 -22.55 -10.49 -10.16
N TYR A 13 -23.27 -10.37 -9.05
CA TYR A 13 -24.75 -10.46 -9.04
C TYR A 13 -25.38 -9.17 -9.58
N VAL A 14 -26.69 -9.16 -9.88
CA VAL A 14 -27.38 -7.97 -10.43
C VAL A 14 -28.09 -7.21 -9.31
N PRO A 15 -27.90 -5.89 -9.16
CA PRO A 15 -26.97 -5.04 -9.92
C PRO A 15 -25.50 -5.31 -9.55
N ALA A 16 -24.61 -5.19 -10.53
CA ALA A 16 -23.20 -5.57 -10.37
C ALA A 16 -22.43 -4.61 -9.46
N ASP A 17 -21.86 -5.16 -8.38
CA ASP A 17 -20.97 -4.44 -7.48
C ASP A 17 -19.52 -4.56 -7.98
N PHE A 18 -19.00 -3.47 -8.56
CA PHE A 18 -17.61 -3.42 -9.06
C PHE A 18 -16.69 -2.66 -8.11
N TYR A 19 -15.91 -3.39 -7.31
CA TYR A 19 -14.90 -2.78 -6.43
C TYR A 19 -13.57 -2.44 -7.12
N LEU A 20 -13.18 -3.22 -8.15
CA LEU A 20 -11.91 -3.03 -8.83
C LEU A 20 -12.04 -2.04 -10.00
N ASN A 21 -11.22 -0.99 -9.98
CA ASN A 21 -11.08 -0.05 -11.09
C ASN A 21 -9.84 -0.37 -11.97
N ASP A 22 -9.56 0.46 -12.97
CA ASP A 22 -8.43 0.26 -13.88
C ASP A 22 -7.08 0.32 -13.16
N VAL A 23 -6.94 1.18 -12.15
CA VAL A 23 -5.74 1.25 -11.31
C VAL A 23 -5.55 -0.06 -10.53
N SER A 24 -6.65 -0.63 -10.01
CA SER A 24 -6.63 -1.92 -9.31
C SER A 24 -6.14 -3.03 -10.25
N ARG A 25 -6.69 -3.10 -11.46
CA ARG A 25 -6.28 -4.08 -12.49
C ARG A 25 -4.82 -3.91 -12.90
N ALA A 26 -4.35 -2.67 -13.05
CA ALA A 26 -2.96 -2.39 -13.36
C ALA A 26 -2.02 -2.82 -12.24
N ILE A 27 -2.38 -2.64 -10.96
CA ILE A 27 -1.60 -3.14 -9.82
C ILE A 27 -1.55 -4.68 -9.82
N ILE A 28 -2.67 -5.35 -10.12
CA ILE A 28 -2.72 -6.83 -10.26
C ILE A 28 -1.74 -7.29 -11.35
N GLN A 29 -1.76 -6.64 -12.51
CA GLN A 29 -0.84 -6.94 -13.62
C GLN A 29 0.62 -6.73 -13.21
N LEU A 30 0.93 -5.58 -12.59
CA LEU A 30 2.29 -5.25 -12.14
C LEU A 30 2.83 -6.27 -11.15
N VAL A 31 2.02 -6.69 -10.16
CA VAL A 31 2.42 -7.72 -9.19
C VAL A 31 2.61 -9.08 -9.86
N THR A 32 1.75 -9.41 -10.83
CA THR A 32 1.86 -10.67 -11.57
C THR A 32 3.14 -10.72 -12.39
N ASP A 33 3.46 -9.64 -13.11
CA ASP A 33 4.67 -9.54 -13.93
C ASP A 33 5.93 -9.50 -13.05
N PHE A 34 5.90 -8.73 -11.95
CA PHE A 34 7.00 -8.74 -10.98
C PHE A 34 7.25 -10.15 -10.45
N ASN A 35 6.20 -10.88 -10.05
CA ASN A 35 6.33 -12.27 -9.60
C ASN A 35 6.90 -13.19 -10.68
N ALA A 36 6.56 -13.00 -11.95
CA ALA A 36 7.07 -13.79 -13.07
C ALA A 36 8.54 -13.49 -13.41
N THR A 37 9.06 -12.30 -13.10
CA THR A 37 10.45 -11.91 -13.38
C THR A 37 11.43 -12.57 -12.39
N PRO A 38 12.44 -13.34 -12.85
CA PRO A 38 13.47 -13.91 -11.98
C PRO A 38 14.29 -12.82 -11.27
N VAL A 39 14.72 -13.11 -10.03
CA VAL A 39 15.58 -12.21 -9.26
C VAL A 39 16.81 -12.99 -8.81
N VAL A 40 17.99 -12.46 -9.10
CA VAL A 40 19.27 -13.08 -8.71
C VAL A 40 19.31 -13.30 -7.20
N GLY A 41 19.65 -14.52 -6.78
CA GLY A 41 19.68 -14.89 -5.36
C GLY A 41 18.29 -15.10 -4.72
N TYR A 42 17.23 -15.23 -5.53
CA TYR A 42 15.92 -15.64 -5.05
C TYR A 42 15.31 -16.78 -5.88
N GLU A 43 15.14 -17.94 -5.24
CA GLU A 43 14.58 -19.15 -5.84
C GLU A 43 13.06 -19.29 -5.63
N GLY A 44 12.45 -18.40 -4.84
CA GLY A 44 11.03 -18.49 -4.54
C GLY A 44 10.14 -18.00 -5.68
N LYS A 45 8.97 -18.61 -5.80
CA LYS A 45 8.00 -18.32 -6.87
C LYS A 45 7.33 -16.95 -6.75
N TYR A 46 7.00 -16.52 -5.52
CA TYR A 46 6.23 -15.30 -5.29
C TYR A 46 7.03 -14.30 -4.44
N LYS A 47 7.10 -13.06 -4.89
CA LYS A 47 7.80 -11.94 -4.23
C LYS A 47 6.83 -11.02 -3.51
N VAL A 48 5.61 -10.90 -4.04
CA VAL A 48 4.55 -10.02 -3.56
C VAL A 48 3.19 -10.71 -3.75
N ALA A 49 2.26 -10.49 -2.83
CA ALA A 49 0.87 -10.88 -2.97
C ALA A 49 -0.03 -9.65 -2.82
N TYR A 50 -1.05 -9.52 -3.66
CA TYR A 50 -2.12 -8.54 -3.48
C TYR A 50 -3.35 -9.18 -2.83
N THR A 51 -4.13 -8.33 -2.17
CA THR A 51 -5.53 -8.58 -1.81
C THR A 51 -6.32 -7.27 -1.89
N TYR A 52 -7.62 -7.41 -2.13
CA TYR A 52 -8.62 -6.34 -2.20
C TYR A 52 -9.83 -6.75 -1.36
N ASP A 53 -10.35 -5.80 -0.59
CA ASP A 53 -11.62 -5.90 0.12
C ASP A 53 -12.73 -5.21 -0.71
N ALA A 54 -13.75 -4.63 -0.06
CA ALA A 54 -14.84 -3.92 -0.71
C ALA A 54 -14.43 -2.52 -1.23
N GLY A 55 -13.42 -2.46 -2.11
CA GLY A 55 -12.98 -1.23 -2.78
C GLY A 55 -11.72 -1.40 -3.62
N PRO A 56 -11.27 -0.33 -4.31
CA PRO A 56 -10.15 -0.39 -5.25
C PRO A 56 -8.76 -0.34 -4.58
N ASN A 57 -8.71 -0.29 -3.24
CA ASN A 57 -7.45 -0.14 -2.51
C ASN A 57 -6.71 -1.48 -2.48
N ALA A 58 -5.50 -1.49 -3.02
CA ALA A 58 -4.64 -2.67 -3.00
C ALA A 58 -3.88 -2.77 -1.67
N VAL A 59 -3.95 -3.95 -1.04
CA VAL A 59 -3.06 -4.32 0.08
C VAL A 59 -2.01 -5.28 -0.44
N LEU A 60 -0.73 -4.90 -0.32
CA LEU A 60 0.40 -5.70 -0.78
C LEU A 60 1.16 -6.32 0.39
N TYR A 61 1.25 -7.66 0.40
CA TYR A 61 2.08 -8.42 1.33
C TYR A 61 3.38 -8.86 0.64
N LEU A 62 4.52 -8.57 1.26
CA LEU A 62 5.83 -8.86 0.71
C LEU A 62 6.92 -8.90 1.80
N PRO A 63 7.95 -9.75 1.65
CA PRO A 63 9.15 -9.70 2.48
C PRO A 63 9.89 -8.36 2.37
N ARG A 64 10.53 -7.92 3.47
CA ARG A 64 11.25 -6.64 3.57
C ARG A 64 12.21 -6.37 2.40
N ARG A 65 12.91 -7.40 1.90
CA ARG A 65 13.88 -7.26 0.80
C ARG A 65 13.28 -6.77 -0.53
N PHE A 66 11.99 -7.01 -0.76
CA PHE A 66 11.32 -6.62 -2.01
C PHE A 66 10.62 -5.27 -1.93
N VAL A 67 10.55 -4.65 -0.75
CA VAL A 67 9.86 -3.38 -0.55
C VAL A 67 10.42 -2.28 -1.45
N ARG A 68 11.75 -2.16 -1.55
CA ARG A 68 12.38 -1.15 -2.41
C ARG A 68 12.07 -1.34 -3.90
N ALA A 69 12.09 -2.59 -4.37
CA ALA A 69 11.78 -2.91 -5.76
C ALA A 69 10.31 -2.57 -6.09
N VAL A 70 9.38 -2.91 -5.19
CA VAL A 70 7.96 -2.59 -5.38
C VAL A 70 7.69 -1.09 -5.33
N LEU A 71 8.34 -0.35 -4.43
CA LEU A 71 8.22 1.11 -4.40
C LEU A 71 8.76 1.75 -5.68
N ALA A 72 9.86 1.26 -6.23
CA ALA A 72 10.40 1.75 -7.50
C ALA A 72 9.44 1.48 -8.68
N LEU A 73 8.85 0.28 -8.74
CA LEU A 73 7.84 -0.07 -9.73
C LEU A 73 6.58 0.81 -9.59
N ILE A 74 6.07 0.99 -8.37
CA ILE A 74 4.91 1.85 -8.10
C ILE A 74 5.20 3.28 -8.53
N GLN A 75 6.35 3.83 -8.15
CA GLN A 75 6.73 5.19 -8.51
C GLN A 75 6.81 5.39 -10.03
N HIS A 76 7.27 4.39 -10.78
CA HIS A 76 7.38 4.46 -12.23
C HIS A 76 6.02 4.34 -12.93
N TYR A 77 5.21 3.34 -12.58
CA TYR A 77 3.94 3.07 -13.26
C TYR A 77 2.76 3.88 -12.68
N PHE A 78 2.88 4.40 -11.48
CA PHE A 78 1.88 5.23 -10.79
C PHE A 78 2.57 6.42 -10.10
N PRO A 79 3.03 7.42 -10.88
CA PRO A 79 3.77 8.56 -10.35
C PRO A 79 3.01 9.28 -9.22
N ALA A 80 3.79 9.79 -8.27
CA ALA A 80 3.25 10.52 -7.12
C ALA A 80 2.44 11.75 -7.58
N PRO A 81 1.34 12.09 -6.89
CA PRO A 81 0.65 13.37 -7.09
C PRO A 81 1.61 14.56 -6.87
N THR A 82 1.45 15.62 -7.67
CA THR A 82 2.31 16.81 -7.63
C THR A 82 1.78 17.91 -6.70
N ASP A 83 0.57 17.75 -6.17
CA ASP A 83 -0.18 18.73 -5.39
C ASP A 83 -0.17 18.45 -3.87
N ILE A 84 0.53 17.40 -3.42
CA ILE A 84 0.68 17.06 -1.99
C ILE A 84 2.15 16.91 -1.61
N ALA A 85 2.45 17.03 -0.32
CA ALA A 85 3.80 16.80 0.17
C ALA A 85 4.20 15.33 0.04
N ALA A 86 5.48 15.07 -0.27
CA ALA A 86 6.01 13.71 -0.39
C ALA A 86 5.80 12.87 0.89
N ALA A 87 5.84 13.50 2.07
CA ALA A 87 5.59 12.85 3.35
C ALA A 87 4.11 12.42 3.53
N ASP A 88 3.17 13.14 2.93
CA ASP A 88 1.75 12.79 2.96
C ASP A 88 1.47 11.61 2.02
N TYR A 89 2.16 11.58 0.87
CA TYR A 89 2.10 10.47 -0.07
C TYR A 89 2.75 9.19 0.49
N PHE A 90 3.96 9.29 1.06
CA PHE A 90 4.68 8.17 1.67
C PHE A 90 5.62 8.64 2.81
N ALA A 91 5.26 8.34 4.06
CA ALA A 91 5.99 8.78 5.25
C ALA A 91 7.26 7.95 5.59
N ASP A 92 7.53 6.86 4.87
CA ASP A 92 8.60 5.87 5.13
C ASP A 92 8.89 5.57 6.63
N PRO A 93 7.93 5.05 7.39
CA PRO A 93 8.08 4.85 8.85
C PRO A 93 9.19 3.85 9.22
N TYR A 94 9.66 3.02 8.28
CA TYR A 94 10.66 1.98 8.52
C TYR A 94 11.99 2.23 7.83
N LYS A 95 12.18 3.46 7.29
CA LYS A 95 13.41 3.90 6.61
C LYS A 95 13.89 2.91 5.55
N VAL A 96 12.94 2.34 4.80
CA VAL A 96 13.24 1.34 3.76
C VAL A 96 13.63 1.99 2.45
N ALA A 97 13.20 3.23 2.24
CA ALA A 97 13.61 4.06 1.13
C ALA A 97 14.54 5.13 1.69
N ALA A 98 15.85 4.88 1.68
CA ALA A 98 16.84 5.91 2.06
C ALA A 98 16.64 7.23 1.29
N THR A 99 15.97 7.17 0.13
CA THR A 99 15.45 8.30 -0.63
C THR A 99 14.18 7.80 -1.34
N TYR A 100 13.00 8.30 -0.95
CA TYR A 100 11.78 8.17 -1.75
C TYR A 100 11.36 9.58 -2.20
N PRO A 101 11.08 9.82 -3.49
CA PRO A 101 11.18 8.88 -4.61
C PRO A 101 12.57 8.22 -4.77
N ALA A 102 12.61 6.94 -5.15
CA ALA A 102 13.84 6.20 -5.39
C ALA A 102 14.69 6.89 -6.48
N PRO A 103 16.03 6.78 -6.44
CA PRO A 103 16.87 7.35 -7.49
C PRO A 103 16.47 6.82 -8.87
N SER A 104 16.47 7.71 -9.86
CA SER A 104 16.16 7.49 -11.29
C SER A 104 16.94 6.34 -11.96
N SER A 105 17.94 5.76 -11.30
CA SER A 105 18.81 4.71 -11.83
C SER A 105 18.26 3.28 -11.66
N THR A 106 17.10 3.09 -11.06
CA THR A 106 16.50 1.75 -10.95
C THR A 106 15.96 1.33 -12.31
N ASN A 107 16.59 0.34 -12.94
CA ASN A 107 16.10 -0.23 -14.19
C ASN A 107 14.82 -1.04 -13.92
N VAL A 108 13.67 -0.38 -13.94
CA VAL A 108 12.36 -0.99 -13.66
C VAL A 108 12.01 -2.13 -14.62
N ILE A 109 12.59 -2.13 -15.82
CA ILE A 109 12.40 -3.19 -16.83
C ILE A 109 13.04 -4.50 -16.34
N GLU A 110 14.17 -4.43 -15.63
CA GLU A 110 14.80 -5.61 -15.01
C GLU A 110 14.00 -6.11 -13.80
N LEU A 111 13.23 -5.24 -13.15
CA LEU A 111 12.39 -5.62 -12.01
C LEU A 111 11.13 -6.33 -12.47
N ALA A 112 10.43 -5.80 -13.48
CA ALA A 112 9.22 -6.40 -14.02
C ALA A 112 9.13 -6.20 -15.53
N ASN A 113 9.06 -7.30 -16.29
CA ASN A 113 8.80 -7.24 -17.73
C ASN A 113 7.29 -7.11 -17.96
N THR A 114 6.78 -5.88 -17.84
CA THR A 114 5.36 -5.58 -17.97
C THR A 114 5.04 -4.74 -19.20
N LYS A 115 3.84 -4.93 -19.75
CA LYS A 115 3.30 -4.10 -20.85
C LYS A 115 2.53 -2.87 -20.35
N LEU A 116 2.51 -2.65 -19.03
CA LEU A 116 1.87 -1.47 -18.46
C LEU A 116 2.52 -0.19 -18.96
N THR A 117 1.70 0.80 -19.24
CA THR A 117 2.13 2.17 -19.46
C THR A 117 1.98 2.96 -18.16
N PRO A 118 2.86 3.93 -17.86
CA PRO A 118 2.68 4.80 -16.71
C PRO A 118 1.30 5.48 -16.69
N HIS A 119 0.64 5.45 -15.54
CA HIS A 119 -0.60 6.18 -15.29
C HIS A 119 -0.33 7.67 -15.05
N ALA A 120 -1.39 8.47 -15.08
CA ALA A 120 -1.32 9.87 -14.68
C ALA A 120 -0.84 10.01 -13.21
N PRO A 121 -0.06 11.04 -12.87
CA PRO A 121 0.30 11.35 -11.50
C PRO A 121 -0.93 11.41 -10.58
N GLY A 122 -0.83 10.81 -9.40
CA GLY A 122 -1.95 10.79 -8.44
C GLY A 122 -2.98 9.69 -8.64
N ALA A 123 -2.78 8.77 -9.60
CA ALA A 123 -3.59 7.55 -9.72
C ALA A 123 -3.61 6.71 -8.42
N ILE A 124 -2.50 6.73 -7.67
CA ILE A 124 -2.43 6.29 -6.28
C ILE A 124 -2.33 7.54 -5.40
N LYS A 125 -3.28 7.70 -4.47
CA LYS A 125 -3.36 8.88 -3.61
C LYS A 125 -2.35 8.87 -2.47
N ARG A 126 -2.03 7.67 -1.95
CA ARG A 126 -1.17 7.48 -0.77
C ARG A 126 -0.67 6.05 -0.67
N ILE A 127 0.48 5.86 -0.04
CA ILE A 127 1.05 4.57 0.32
C ILE A 127 1.17 4.48 1.84
N LEU A 128 0.52 3.48 2.45
CA LEU A 128 0.70 3.13 3.85
C LEU A 128 1.60 1.90 3.96
N HIS A 129 2.73 2.04 4.62
CA HIS A 129 3.66 0.93 4.86
C HIS A 129 3.58 0.53 6.33
N ALA A 130 3.04 -0.65 6.57
CA ALA A 130 2.91 -1.28 7.88
C ALA A 130 3.62 -2.63 7.90
N LYS A 131 3.81 -3.16 9.11
CA LYS A 131 4.27 -4.53 9.36
C LYS A 131 3.29 -5.25 10.27
N ILE A 132 3.44 -6.56 10.39
CA ILE A 132 2.68 -7.35 11.36
C ILE A 132 2.87 -6.75 12.76
N GLY A 133 1.76 -6.40 13.39
CA GLY A 133 1.69 -5.88 14.75
C GLY A 133 1.19 -6.92 15.74
N ASP A 134 1.08 -6.52 17.00
CA ASP A 134 0.41 -7.27 18.05
C ASP A 134 -1.11 -6.97 18.09
N GLY A 135 -1.80 -7.59 19.06
CA GLY A 135 -3.23 -7.39 19.26
C GLY A 135 -3.60 -6.05 19.89
N PRO A 136 -4.89 -5.88 20.25
CA PRO A 136 -5.37 -4.67 20.92
C PRO A 136 -4.59 -4.37 22.21
N ARG A 137 -4.31 -3.09 22.45
CA ARG A 137 -3.62 -2.62 23.66
C ARG A 137 -4.56 -1.76 24.49
N VAL A 138 -4.58 -2.02 25.80
CA VAL A 138 -5.21 -1.10 26.76
C VAL A 138 -4.27 0.09 26.95
N VAL A 139 -4.63 1.22 26.35
CA VAL A 139 -4.04 2.53 26.65
C VAL A 139 -4.92 3.21 27.68
N TYR A 140 -4.84 2.74 28.93
CA TYR A 140 -5.57 3.36 30.04
C TYR A 140 -4.96 4.73 30.35
N ALA A 141 -5.68 5.78 30.01
CA ALA A 141 -5.59 7.07 30.66
C ALA A 141 -7.02 7.45 31.02
N GLY A 142 -7.25 7.92 32.25
CA GLY A 142 -8.53 8.49 32.66
C GLY A 142 -8.91 9.71 31.81
N PRO A 143 -9.84 10.56 32.28
CA PRO A 143 -10.16 11.80 31.58
C PRO A 143 -8.88 12.62 31.35
N ALA A 144 -8.65 13.08 30.11
CA ALA A 144 -7.43 13.81 29.77
C ALA A 144 -7.29 15.08 30.64
N ALA A 145 -6.30 15.12 31.52
CA ALA A 145 -6.03 16.22 32.45
C ALA A 145 -4.82 17.09 32.05
N GLY A 146 -4.09 16.74 30.98
CA GLY A 146 -2.95 17.50 30.50
C GLY A 146 -2.36 17.02 29.16
N ALA A 147 -1.35 17.75 28.68
CA ALA A 147 -0.62 17.42 27.45
C ALA A 147 0.20 16.13 27.65
N GLY A 148 -0.19 15.05 26.98
CA GLY A 148 0.47 13.74 27.05
C GLY A 148 -0.42 12.58 27.50
N GLU A 149 -1.68 12.84 27.87
CA GLU A 149 -2.64 11.79 28.22
C GLU A 149 -3.38 11.24 26.98
N SER A 150 -3.62 9.92 26.96
CA SER A 150 -4.21 9.22 25.80
C SER A 150 -5.75 9.17 25.80
N GLY A 151 -6.41 9.80 26.78
CA GLY A 151 -7.87 9.83 26.91
C GLY A 151 -8.50 10.62 25.76
N LEU A 152 -9.52 10.04 25.10
CA LEU A 152 -10.30 10.74 24.06
C LEU A 152 -11.45 11.56 24.64
N MET A 153 -11.69 11.48 25.95
CA MET A 153 -12.78 12.14 26.66
C MET A 153 -12.22 13.12 27.70
N GLY A 154 -12.82 14.31 27.77
CA GLY A 154 -12.62 15.27 28.84
C GLY A 154 -13.31 14.85 30.14
N LYS A 155 -13.04 15.57 31.23
CA LYS A 155 -13.64 15.32 32.55
C LYS A 155 -15.16 15.46 32.55
N ASP A 156 -15.69 16.25 31.64
CA ASP A 156 -17.12 16.48 31.43
C ASP A 156 -17.78 15.41 30.53
N GLY A 157 -17.02 14.40 30.09
CA GLY A 157 -17.52 13.37 29.19
C GLY A 157 -17.73 13.85 27.75
N THR A 158 -17.15 14.98 27.36
CA THR A 158 -17.14 15.43 25.96
C THR A 158 -15.83 15.01 25.27
N PRO A 159 -15.74 15.00 23.92
CA PRO A 159 -14.48 14.72 23.23
C PRO A 159 -13.38 15.68 23.70
N ALA A 160 -12.26 15.13 24.17
CA ALA A 160 -11.10 15.93 24.52
C ALA A 160 -10.59 16.63 23.25
N LYS A 161 -10.42 17.96 23.30
CA LYS A 161 -9.74 18.69 22.24
C LYS A 161 -8.27 18.28 22.27
N LYS A 162 -7.83 17.53 21.26
CA LYS A 162 -6.42 17.24 21.02
C LYS A 162 -5.72 18.43 20.39
#